data_AF-A0A3B4YZD1-F1
#
_entry.id   AF-A0A3B4YZD1-F1
#
_cell.length_a   1.000
_cell.length_b   1.000
_cell.length_c   1.000
_cell.angle_alpha   90.00
_cell.angle_beta   90.00
_cell.angle_gamma   90.00
#
_symmetry.space_group_name_H-M   'P 1'
#
loop_
_entity.id
_entity.type
_entity.pdbx_description
1 polymer ?
#
loop_
_entity_poly.entity_id
_entity_poly.type
_entity_poly.pdbx_seq_one_letter_code
_entity_poly.pdbx_strand_id
1 'polypeptide(L)'
;MSTGIIGTDQEEDVPAEEEVEEEEEEEEEDMVDPLETIRAKCEQSEHCVHYKERLEVCEARVSSRSNTVEDCTEELFDFLHARDHCVSHKLFHNVK
;
A
#
# COMPACT_ATOMS: atom_id res chain seq x y z
N MET A 1 -18.89 -3.51 -55.35
CA MET A 1 -17.68 -3.20 -56.16
C MET A 1 -17.15 -1.87 -55.67
N SER A 2 -16.02 -1.90 -54.97
CA SER A 2 -14.90 -0.98 -55.15
C SER A 2 -13.86 -1.32 -54.10
N THR A 3 -12.80 -1.94 -54.60
CA THR A 3 -11.53 -2.22 -53.93
C THR A 3 -10.80 -0.90 -53.66
N GLY A 4 -10.13 -0.81 -52.52
CA GLY A 4 -9.08 0.17 -52.25
C GLY A 4 -7.97 -0.51 -51.45
N ILE A 5 -6.77 -0.57 -52.02
CA ILE A 5 -5.60 -1.39 -51.64
C ILE A 5 -4.45 -0.42 -51.33
N ILE A 6 -3.72 -0.72 -50.25
CA ILE A 6 -2.32 -0.39 -49.91
C ILE A 6 -1.94 1.05 -49.49
N GLY A 7 -1.26 1.12 -48.34
CA GLY A 7 -0.25 2.11 -47.97
C GLY A 7 0.44 1.65 -46.68
N THR A 8 1.61 1.03 -46.83
CA THR A 8 2.52 0.56 -45.77
C THR A 8 3.17 1.72 -44.99
N ASP A 9 3.93 1.34 -43.97
CA ASP A 9 4.84 2.15 -43.14
C ASP A 9 4.26 2.71 -41.84
N GLN A 10 4.18 1.83 -40.85
CA GLN A 10 4.59 2.21 -39.51
C GLN A 10 5.51 1.08 -39.01
N GLU A 11 6.76 1.11 -39.49
CA GLU A 11 7.92 0.63 -38.70
C GLU A 11 7.77 1.30 -37.32
N GLU A 12 7.46 0.52 -36.27
CA GLU A 12 8.46 -0.19 -35.46
C GLU A 12 9.46 0.79 -34.86
N ASP A 13 9.00 1.59 -33.89
CA ASP A 13 9.86 2.39 -33.00
C ASP A 13 9.14 2.62 -31.66
N VAL A 14 8.64 1.54 -31.05
CA VAL A 14 8.36 1.46 -29.60
C VAL A 14 8.64 0.02 -29.16
N PRO A 15 9.89 -0.32 -28.81
CA PRO A 15 10.08 -1.43 -27.88
C PRO A 15 11.01 -1.07 -26.72
N ALA A 16 11.97 -0.16 -26.93
CA ALA A 16 13.05 0.04 -25.96
C ALA A 16 12.66 0.90 -24.73
N GLU A 17 11.60 1.70 -24.81
CA GLU A 17 11.15 2.51 -23.66
C GLU A 17 10.13 1.74 -22.79
N GLU A 18 9.19 1.01 -23.39
CA GLU A 18 8.25 0.14 -22.66
C GLU A 18 8.96 -1.08 -22.04
N GLU A 19 9.90 -1.73 -22.73
CA GLU A 19 10.66 -2.86 -22.16
C GLU A 19 11.55 -2.43 -20.98
N VAL A 20 12.04 -1.18 -20.98
CA VAL A 20 12.84 -0.63 -19.86
C VAL A 20 11.93 -0.21 -18.70
N GLU A 21 10.75 0.37 -18.95
CA GLU A 21 9.77 0.62 -17.88
C GLU A 21 9.28 -0.69 -17.24
N GLU A 22 9.00 -1.73 -18.04
CA GLU A 22 8.61 -3.04 -17.51
C GLU A 22 9.75 -3.70 -16.71
N GLU A 23 11.01 -3.63 -17.17
CA GLU A 23 12.17 -4.13 -16.40
C GLU A 23 12.42 -3.33 -15.11
N GLU A 24 12.22 -2.01 -15.11
CA GLU A 24 12.33 -1.16 -13.90
C GLU A 24 11.19 -1.42 -12.90
N GLU A 25 9.94 -1.61 -13.37
CA GLU A 25 8.82 -2.00 -12.51
C GLU A 25 9.03 -3.39 -11.90
N GLU A 26 9.54 -4.37 -12.67
CA GLU A 26 9.88 -5.70 -12.14
C GLU A 26 11.02 -5.64 -11.10
N GLU A 27 12.03 -4.78 -11.26
CA GLU A 27 13.08 -4.58 -10.24
C GLU A 27 12.56 -3.92 -8.95
N GLU A 28 11.58 -3.00 -9.04
CA GLU A 28 10.97 -2.40 -7.83
C GLU A 28 10.09 -3.39 -7.06
N GLU A 29 9.38 -4.31 -7.73
CA GLU A 29 8.53 -5.31 -7.06
C GLU A 29 9.33 -6.27 -6.15
N ASP A 30 10.59 -6.56 -6.46
CA ASP A 30 11.47 -7.39 -5.65
C ASP A 30 12.10 -6.63 -4.45
N MET A 31 12.03 -5.29 -4.43
CA MET A 31 12.58 -4.48 -3.34
C MET A 31 11.60 -4.39 -2.15
N VAL A 32 11.90 -5.14 -1.08
CA VAL A 32 11.09 -5.10 0.15
C VAL A 32 11.27 -3.78 0.90
N ASP A 33 10.21 -2.97 1.02
CA ASP A 33 10.19 -1.76 1.86
C ASP A 33 10.45 -2.12 3.34
N PRO A 34 11.54 -1.63 3.95
CA PRO A 34 11.82 -1.85 5.37
C PRO A 34 10.71 -1.34 6.29
N LEU A 35 9.96 -0.31 5.88
CA LEU A 35 8.87 0.25 6.66
C LEU A 35 7.74 -0.77 6.86
N GLU A 36 7.31 -1.45 5.81
CA GLU A 36 6.26 -2.47 5.87
C GLU A 36 6.66 -3.63 6.78
N THR A 37 7.90 -4.11 6.65
CA THR A 37 8.43 -5.16 7.52
C THR A 37 8.45 -4.75 9.00
N ILE A 38 8.81 -3.49 9.29
CA ILE A 38 8.90 -2.99 10.66
C ILE A 38 7.52 -2.72 11.24
N ARG A 39 6.58 -2.17 10.44
CA ARG A 39 5.18 -2.00 10.83
C ARG A 39 4.57 -3.34 11.23
N ALA A 40 4.68 -4.36 10.37
CA ALA A 40 4.15 -5.70 10.66
C ALA A 40 4.70 -6.28 11.99
N LYS A 41 5.98 -6.05 12.30
CA LYS A 41 6.59 -6.45 13.57
C LYS A 41 6.09 -5.62 14.76
N CYS A 42 5.89 -4.32 14.60
CA CYS A 42 5.42 -3.43 15.65
C CYS A 42 3.94 -3.66 16.00
N GLU A 43 3.11 -4.00 15.01
CA GLU A 43 1.70 -4.34 15.19
C GLU A 43 1.48 -5.56 16.08
N GLN A 44 2.45 -6.48 16.15
CA GLN A 44 2.40 -7.69 16.99
C GLN A 44 2.73 -7.42 18.47
N SER A 45 3.11 -6.19 18.83
CA SER A 45 3.33 -5.85 20.24
C SER A 45 2.02 -5.80 21.01
N GLU A 46 2.02 -6.24 22.28
CA GLU A 46 0.81 -6.33 23.12
C GLU A 46 -0.02 -5.03 23.11
N HIS A 47 0.64 -3.89 23.26
CA HIS A 47 0.00 -2.57 23.22
C HIS A 47 -0.64 -2.28 21.86
N CYS A 48 0.02 -2.56 20.74
CA CYS A 48 -0.54 -2.34 19.41
C CYS A 48 -1.69 -3.30 19.10
N VAL A 49 -1.60 -4.56 19.52
CA VAL A 49 -2.66 -5.55 19.35
C VAL A 49 -3.94 -5.10 20.06
N HIS A 50 -3.84 -4.63 21.30
CA HIS A 50 -5.01 -4.13 22.05
C HIS A 50 -5.71 -2.96 21.32
N TYR A 51 -4.95 -1.98 20.81
CA TYR A 51 -5.55 -0.86 20.07
C TYR A 51 -6.08 -1.27 18.70
N LYS A 52 -5.44 -2.23 18.04
CA LYS A 52 -5.94 -2.83 16.80
C LYS A 52 -7.27 -3.54 17.01
N GLU A 53 -7.40 -4.34 18.06
CA GLU A 53 -8.68 -4.99 18.43
C GLU A 53 -9.79 -3.96 18.68
N ARG A 54 -9.48 -2.85 19.36
CA ARG A 54 -10.46 -1.78 19.59
C ARG A 54 -10.90 -1.11 18.28
N LEU A 55 -9.96 -0.86 17.37
CA LEU A 55 -10.25 -0.36 16.03
C LEU A 55 -11.16 -1.31 15.26
N GLU A 56 -10.83 -2.60 15.21
CA GLU A 56 -11.64 -3.62 14.53
C GLU A 56 -13.07 -3.72 15.11
N VAL A 57 -13.22 -3.60 16.43
CA VAL A 57 -14.54 -3.55 17.10
C VAL A 57 -15.32 -2.30 16.70
N CYS A 58 -14.66 -1.14 16.58
CA CYS A 58 -15.31 0.06 16.07
C CYS A 58 -15.74 -0.11 14.61
N GLU A 59 -14.86 -0.61 13.75
CA GLU A 59 -15.14 -0.83 12.33
C GLU A 59 -16.31 -1.80 12.13
N ALA A 60 -16.36 -2.89 12.90
CA ALA A 60 -17.50 -3.82 12.90
C ALA A 60 -18.82 -3.13 13.33
N ARG A 61 -18.75 -2.23 14.32
CA ARG A 61 -19.92 -1.47 14.78
C ARG A 61 -20.40 -0.46 13.72
N VAL A 62 -19.49 0.31 13.13
CA VAL A 62 -19.81 1.33 12.11
C VAL A 62 -20.32 0.66 10.84
N SER A 63 -19.67 -0.41 10.37
CA SER A 63 -20.10 -1.16 9.18
C SER A 63 -21.46 -1.85 9.34
N SER A 64 -21.85 -2.22 10.56
CA SER A 64 -23.17 -2.80 10.85
C SER A 64 -24.34 -1.80 10.77
N ARG A 65 -24.05 -0.49 10.78
CA ARG A 65 -25.08 0.56 10.81
C ARG A 65 -25.34 1.10 9.42
N SER A 66 -26.61 1.11 9.01
CA SER A 66 -27.03 1.63 7.71
C SER A 66 -27.03 3.16 7.62
N ASN A 67 -27.05 3.87 8.76
CA ASN A 67 -26.98 5.32 8.86
C ASN A 67 -26.38 5.70 10.21
N THR A 68 -25.12 6.14 10.20
CA THR A 68 -24.45 6.63 11.41
C THR A 68 -23.50 7.77 11.04
N VAL A 69 -23.29 8.68 11.99
CA VAL A 69 -22.26 9.74 11.92
C VAL A 69 -21.01 9.35 12.72
N GLU A 70 -21.03 8.17 13.33
CA GLU A 70 -19.89 7.61 14.05
C GLU A 70 -18.78 7.26 13.06
N ASP A 71 -17.55 7.62 13.40
CA ASP A 71 -16.32 7.20 12.73
C ASP A 71 -15.36 6.58 13.76
N CYS A 72 -14.34 5.88 13.27
CA CYS A 72 -13.33 5.19 14.09
C CYS A 72 -12.00 5.94 14.14
N THR A 73 -12.02 7.26 13.96
CA THR A 73 -10.80 8.06 13.86
C THR A 73 -10.03 8.11 15.19
N GLU A 74 -10.74 8.10 16.33
CA GLU A 74 -10.12 8.00 17.65
C GLU A 74 -9.31 6.70 17.78
N GLU A 75 -9.95 5.54 17.55
CA GLU A 75 -9.29 4.24 17.62
C GLU A 75 -8.14 4.12 16.61
N LEU A 76 -8.30 4.70 15.42
CA LEU A 76 -7.24 4.74 14.41
C LEU A 76 -6.03 5.52 14.92
N PHE A 77 -6.23 6.71 15.49
CA PHE A 77 -5.12 7.50 16.01
C PHE A 77 -4.44 6.86 17.21
N ASP A 78 -5.19 6.17 18.08
CA ASP A 78 -4.62 5.40 19.18
C ASP A 78 -3.71 4.27 18.67
N PHE A 79 -4.18 3.49 17.68
CA PHE A 79 -3.41 2.43 17.06
C PHE A 79 -2.16 2.96 16.33
N LEU A 80 -2.32 4.05 15.55
CA LEU A 80 -1.21 4.69 14.85
C LEU A 80 -0.17 5.21 15.83
N HIS A 81 -0.59 5.86 16.93
CA HIS A 81 0.31 6.35 17.95
C HIS A 81 1.14 5.21 18.57
N ALA A 82 0.48 4.10 18.94
CA ALA A 82 1.15 2.92 19.47
C ALA A 82 2.16 2.32 18.48
N ARG A 83 1.75 2.11 17.23
CA ARG A 83 2.57 1.53 16.18
C ARG A 83 3.76 2.42 15.86
N ASP A 84 3.52 3.71 15.65
CA ASP A 84 4.53 4.66 15.19
C ASP A 84 5.55 4.98 16.28
N HIS A 85 5.16 4.92 17.55
CA HIS A 85 6.11 4.92 18.66
C HIS A 85 7.13 3.79 18.51
N CYS A 86 6.68 2.55 18.27
CA CYS A 86 7.57 1.41 18.02
C CYS A 86 8.40 1.55 16.72
N VAL A 87 7.77 1.99 15.63
CA VAL A 87 8.42 2.13 14.30
C VAL A 87 9.54 3.16 14.37
N SER A 88 9.33 4.30 15.05
CA SER A 88 10.31 5.38 15.16
C SER A 88 11.66 4.92 15.74
N HIS A 89 11.62 3.93 16.64
CA HIS A 89 12.83 3.36 17.25
C HIS A 89 13.58 2.38 16.35
N LYS A 90 13.00 1.94 15.22
CA LYS A 90 13.53 0.85 14.39
C LYS A 90 13.78 1.24 12.93
N LEU A 91 12.94 2.11 12.37
CA LEU A 91 12.93 2.43 10.94
C LEU A 91 14.25 3.02 10.46
N PHE A 92 14.77 4.01 11.18
CA PHE A 92 15.99 4.75 10.81
C PHE A 92 17.28 3.92 10.85
N HIS A 93 17.22 2.66 11.30
CA HIS A 93 18.33 1.71 11.15
C HIS A 93 18.36 1.02 9.79
N ASN A 94 17.28 1.08 9.02
CA ASN A 94 17.10 0.34 7.77
C ASN A 94 17.02 1.25 6.54
N VAL A 95 16.90 2.56 6.73
CA VAL A 95 16.95 3.58 5.68
C VAL A 95 18.28 4.35 5.77
N LYS A 96 18.92 4.65 4.63
CA LYS A 96 20.19 5.39 4.55
C LYS A 96 20.00 6.78 3.94
#